data_AF-A0A3P7NZJ9-F1
#
_entry.id   AF-A0A3P7NZJ9-F1
#
_cell.length_a   1.000
_cell.length_b   1.000
_cell.length_c   1.000
_cell.angle_alpha   90.00
_cell.angle_beta   90.00
_cell.angle_gamma   90.00
#
_symmetry.space_group_name_H-M   'P 1'
#
loop_
_entity.id
_entity.type
_entity.pdbx_description
1 polymer ?
#
loop_
_entity_poly.entity_id
_entity_poly.type
_entity_poly.pdbx_seq_one_letter_code
_entity_poly.pdbx_strand_id
1 'polypeptide(L)'
;MKYEINCSKYVGIEPEPVNAEFIKLDIMMQEGYGYELNGDSHKAVTCWKDAFDELTAYFEENHLCDLKSFDDIFNGTQYIRNWVQDYDDSLRNVLLDADEESKEKIGMLKIELLGFLISLNVENDLNIHNLKRSLAETYYLMGQPEVGEQHFIQLIDDYPDNEWGYIGYSDEYWMGYSKYKDFDKAFKILNKAYNRLSIIESDIIAERLTDLMIVKKKMELENFNATEAFRNWTQFNDERPIIPEYAVLYQQLFDAREERLGKPKGKVAANDGFNQQPLVKEKKIGRNEPCPCGSGKKYKKCCGK
;
A
#
# COMPACT_ATOMS: atom_id res chain seq x y z
N MET A 1 -31.26 -23.13 28.83
CA MET A 1 -31.79 -22.43 27.64
C MET A 1 -30.74 -22.59 26.57
N LYS A 2 -31.02 -23.35 25.51
CA LYS A 2 -30.22 -23.25 24.28
C LYS A 2 -30.48 -21.85 23.76
N TYR A 3 -29.47 -20.99 23.75
CA TYR A 3 -29.58 -19.70 23.07
C TYR A 3 -29.74 -20.04 21.59
N GLU A 4 -30.92 -19.78 21.02
CA GLU A 4 -31.07 -19.78 19.57
C GLU A 4 -30.31 -18.54 19.08
N ILE A 5 -29.14 -18.79 18.46
CA ILE A 5 -28.36 -17.73 17.82
C ILE A 5 -29.09 -17.43 16.51
N ASN A 6 -29.91 -16.38 16.54
CA ASN A 6 -30.59 -15.86 15.36
C ASN A 6 -29.65 -14.85 14.69
N CYS A 7 -29.04 -15.22 13.56
CA CYS A 7 -28.14 -14.35 12.81
C CYS A 7 -28.47 -14.42 11.31
N SER A 8 -28.57 -13.25 10.66
CA SER A 8 -28.68 -13.15 9.19
C SER A 8 -27.52 -12.34 8.66
N LYS A 9 -26.74 -12.93 7.75
CA LYS A 9 -25.75 -12.23 6.93
C LYS A 9 -26.36 -11.44 5.76
N TYR A 10 -27.70 -11.46 5.61
CA TYR A 10 -28.43 -10.78 4.54
C TYR A 10 -29.23 -9.57 5.07
N VAL A 11 -28.97 -8.40 4.49
CA VAL A 11 -29.66 -7.15 4.87
C VAL A 11 -31.15 -7.25 4.56
N GLY A 12 -31.99 -7.00 5.57
CA GLY A 12 -33.45 -6.93 5.42
C GLY A 12 -34.18 -8.28 5.43
N ILE A 13 -33.47 -9.38 5.72
CA ILE A 13 -34.05 -10.71 5.93
C ILE A 13 -34.11 -10.98 7.44
N GLU A 14 -35.24 -11.50 7.93
CA GLU A 14 -35.36 -11.91 9.33
C GLU A 14 -34.32 -12.99 9.66
N PRO A 15 -33.60 -12.88 10.78
CA PRO A 15 -32.57 -13.83 11.15
C PRO A 15 -33.20 -15.17 11.54
N GLU A 16 -32.77 -16.23 10.85
CA GLU A 16 -33.06 -17.61 11.21
C GLU A 16 -32.01 -18.14 12.20
N PRO A 17 -32.34 -19.18 12.99
CA PRO A 17 -31.34 -19.85 13.81
C PRO A 17 -30.23 -20.46 12.96
N VAL A 18 -28.98 -20.30 13.39
CA VAL A 18 -27.84 -20.99 12.76
C VAL A 18 -28.07 -22.52 12.80
N ASN A 19 -27.80 -23.19 11.68
CA ASN A 19 -27.88 -24.64 11.56
C ASN A 19 -27.04 -25.27 12.67
N ALA A 20 -27.61 -26.25 13.39
CA ALA A 20 -26.98 -26.91 14.53
C ALA A 20 -25.59 -27.49 14.20
N GLU A 21 -25.36 -27.88 12.95
CA GLU A 21 -24.06 -28.33 12.42
C GLU A 21 -22.99 -27.23 12.47
N PHE A 22 -23.37 -25.97 12.25
CA PHE A 22 -22.46 -24.85 12.08
C PHE A 22 -22.39 -23.89 13.29
N ILE A 23 -23.17 -24.13 14.35
CA ILE A 23 -23.18 -23.29 15.56
C ILE A 23 -21.77 -23.12 16.13
N LYS A 24 -20.99 -24.21 16.22
CA LYS A 24 -19.62 -24.16 16.77
C LYS A 24 -18.72 -23.26 15.94
N LEU A 25 -18.73 -23.46 14.62
CA LEU A 25 -17.94 -22.69 13.67
C LEU A 25 -18.31 -21.19 13.74
N ASP A 26 -19.60 -20.86 13.74
CA ASP A 26 -20.06 -19.47 13.81
C ASP A 26 -19.65 -18.80 15.13
N ILE A 27 -19.77 -19.49 16.27
CA ILE A 27 -19.32 -18.97 17.57
C ILE A 27 -17.83 -18.63 17.53
N MET A 28 -16.98 -19.54 17.05
CA MET A 28 -15.53 -19.30 16.96
C MET A 28 -15.21 -18.10 16.05
N MET A 29 -15.94 -17.94 14.94
CA MET A 29 -15.79 -16.74 14.09
C MET A 29 -16.17 -15.47 14.84
N GLN A 30 -17.31 -15.46 15.53
CA GLN A 30 -17.78 -14.28 16.28
C GLN A 30 -16.89 -13.94 17.49
N GLU A 31 -16.31 -14.94 18.15
CA GLU A 31 -15.33 -14.72 19.23
C GLU A 31 -14.10 -13.97 18.74
N GLY A 32 -13.55 -14.34 17.57
CA GLY A 32 -12.43 -13.61 16.98
C GLY A 32 -12.79 -12.16 16.61
N TYR A 33 -13.97 -11.90 16.03
CA TYR A 33 -14.43 -10.52 15.83
C TYR A 33 -14.60 -9.77 17.16
N GLY A 34 -15.04 -10.45 18.22
CA GLY A 34 -15.08 -9.90 19.56
C GLY A 34 -13.71 -9.44 20.07
N TYR A 35 -12.64 -10.19 19.78
CA TYR A 35 -11.28 -9.78 20.09
C TYR A 35 -10.81 -8.60 19.22
N GLU A 36 -11.06 -8.62 17.91
CA GLU A 36 -10.73 -7.50 17.00
C GLU A 36 -11.40 -6.19 17.44
N LEU A 37 -12.70 -6.22 17.78
CA LEU A 37 -13.43 -5.05 18.25
C LEU A 37 -12.86 -4.46 19.55
N ASN A 38 -12.19 -5.29 20.36
CA ASN A 38 -11.51 -4.87 21.58
C ASN A 38 -10.03 -4.50 21.36
N GLY A 39 -9.54 -4.56 20.11
CA GLY A 39 -8.15 -4.26 19.75
C GLY A 39 -7.14 -5.35 20.11
N ASP A 40 -7.59 -6.60 20.33
CA ASP A 40 -6.74 -7.73 20.68
C ASP A 40 -6.56 -8.68 19.48
N SER A 41 -5.96 -8.17 18.41
CA SER A 41 -5.81 -8.91 17.14
C SER A 41 -4.97 -10.18 17.30
N HIS A 42 -4.02 -10.23 18.24
CA HIS A 42 -3.26 -11.46 18.54
C HIS A 42 -4.16 -12.60 19.06
N LYS A 43 -5.12 -12.29 19.95
CA LYS A 43 -6.12 -13.28 20.37
C LYS A 43 -7.09 -13.60 19.26
N ALA A 44 -7.48 -12.61 18.46
CA ALA A 44 -8.38 -12.82 17.32
C ALA A 44 -7.80 -13.87 16.35
N VAL A 45 -6.56 -13.70 15.88
CA VAL A 45 -5.94 -14.64 14.93
C VAL A 45 -5.71 -16.04 15.52
N THR A 46 -5.51 -16.12 16.84
CA THR A 46 -5.38 -17.40 17.54
C THR A 46 -6.72 -18.13 17.60
N CYS A 47 -7.81 -17.41 17.92
CA CYS A 47 -9.17 -17.95 17.93
C CYS A 47 -9.63 -18.34 16.51
N TRP A 48 -9.34 -17.50 15.52
CA TRP A 48 -9.68 -17.78 14.13
C TRP A 48 -8.88 -18.94 13.51
N LYS A 49 -7.73 -19.32 14.08
CA LYS A 49 -7.06 -20.57 13.70
C LYS A 49 -7.93 -21.79 14.00
N ASP A 50 -8.54 -21.85 15.19
CA ASP A 50 -9.43 -22.97 15.53
C ASP A 50 -10.66 -23.01 14.61
N ALA A 51 -11.23 -21.85 14.28
CA ALA A 51 -12.32 -21.76 13.30
C ALA A 51 -11.88 -22.23 11.90
N PHE A 52 -10.67 -21.86 11.49
CA PHE A 52 -10.09 -22.26 10.21
C PHE A 52 -9.85 -23.78 10.14
N ASP A 53 -9.42 -24.41 11.23
CA ASP A 53 -9.20 -25.85 11.29
C ASP A 53 -10.51 -26.63 11.18
N GLU A 54 -11.57 -26.17 11.84
CA GLU A 54 -12.91 -26.76 11.69
C GLU A 54 -13.44 -26.58 10.26
N LEU A 55 -13.22 -25.41 9.65
CA LEU A 55 -13.64 -25.12 8.28
C LEU A 55 -12.91 -26.03 7.28
N THR A 56 -11.58 -26.13 7.37
CA THR A 56 -10.78 -26.93 6.42
C THR A 56 -11.05 -28.42 6.56
N ALA A 57 -11.22 -28.93 7.79
CA ALA A 57 -11.65 -30.30 8.03
C ALA A 57 -13.02 -30.60 7.39
N TYR A 58 -13.96 -29.66 7.49
CA TYR A 58 -15.27 -29.79 6.83
C TYR A 58 -15.16 -29.86 5.31
N PHE A 59 -14.31 -29.01 4.71
CA PHE A 59 -14.07 -29.00 3.27
C PHE A 59 -13.47 -30.31 2.79
N GLU A 60 -12.52 -30.87 3.54
CA GLU A 60 -11.91 -32.17 3.23
C GLU A 60 -12.93 -33.31 3.31
N GLU A 61 -13.67 -33.40 4.42
CA GLU A 61 -14.67 -34.46 4.66
C GLU A 61 -15.80 -34.46 3.61
N ASN A 62 -16.22 -33.27 3.19
CA ASN A 62 -17.34 -33.10 2.26
C ASN A 62 -16.89 -32.87 0.80
N HIS A 63 -15.58 -32.95 0.53
CA HIS A 63 -14.98 -32.72 -0.79
C HIS A 63 -15.41 -31.41 -1.45
N LEU A 64 -15.49 -30.33 -0.66
CA LEU A 64 -15.81 -29.00 -1.15
C LEU A 64 -14.57 -28.38 -1.81
N CYS A 65 -14.77 -27.71 -2.94
CA CYS A 65 -13.69 -27.15 -3.74
C CYS A 65 -13.77 -25.63 -3.92
N ASP A 66 -14.80 -24.97 -3.38
CA ASP A 66 -14.98 -23.53 -3.48
C ASP A 66 -15.76 -22.97 -2.28
N LEU A 67 -15.45 -21.73 -1.91
CA LEU A 67 -16.08 -21.06 -0.78
C LEU A 67 -17.54 -20.67 -1.03
N LYS A 68 -17.96 -20.59 -2.30
CA LYS A 68 -19.30 -20.12 -2.67
C LYS A 68 -20.33 -21.20 -2.37
N SER A 69 -20.06 -22.43 -2.77
CA SER A 69 -20.87 -23.59 -2.44
C SER A 69 -21.02 -23.78 -0.93
N PHE A 70 -19.97 -23.51 -0.15
CA PHE A 70 -20.08 -23.54 1.32
C PHE A 70 -20.94 -22.40 1.87
N ASP A 71 -20.82 -21.19 1.33
CA ASP A 71 -21.63 -20.04 1.74
C ASP A 71 -23.14 -20.23 1.49
N ASP A 72 -23.51 -21.09 0.52
CA ASP A 72 -24.90 -21.44 0.21
C ASP A 72 -25.51 -22.37 1.28
N ILE A 73 -24.70 -23.14 2.02
CA ILE A 73 -25.17 -24.02 3.11
C ILE A 73 -24.91 -23.43 4.50
N PHE A 74 -23.87 -22.60 4.65
CA PHE A 74 -23.51 -21.96 5.90
C PHE A 74 -24.41 -20.75 6.17
N ASN A 75 -25.37 -20.90 7.08
CA ASN A 75 -26.30 -19.84 7.49
C ASN A 75 -25.83 -19.09 8.77
N GLY A 76 -24.52 -19.02 8.99
CA GLY A 76 -23.94 -18.25 10.09
C GLY A 76 -24.04 -16.73 9.90
N THR A 77 -23.39 -16.01 10.81
CA THR A 77 -23.42 -14.55 10.90
C THR A 77 -22.64 -13.86 9.78
N GLN A 78 -21.65 -14.54 9.20
CA GLN A 78 -20.80 -14.00 8.14
C GLN A 78 -20.81 -14.86 6.87
N TYR A 79 -20.42 -14.26 5.75
CA TYR A 79 -19.99 -15.05 4.60
C TYR A 79 -18.58 -15.56 4.85
N ILE A 80 -18.32 -16.85 4.60
CA ILE A 80 -16.98 -17.40 4.72
C ILE A 80 -16.01 -16.70 3.78
N ARG A 81 -16.46 -16.36 2.57
CA ARG A 81 -15.65 -15.57 1.63
C ARG A 81 -15.17 -14.23 2.20
N ASN A 82 -15.96 -13.61 3.07
CA ASN A 82 -15.57 -12.36 3.72
C ASN A 82 -14.69 -12.64 4.93
N TRP A 83 -15.09 -13.60 5.77
CA TRP A 83 -14.35 -13.96 6.97
C TRP A 83 -12.90 -14.39 6.68
N VAL A 84 -12.65 -15.18 5.62
CA VAL A 84 -11.26 -15.55 5.26
C VAL A 84 -10.41 -14.35 4.85
N GLN A 85 -11.01 -13.30 4.29
CA GLN A 85 -10.29 -12.05 3.96
C GLN A 85 -9.99 -11.28 5.24
N ASP A 86 -10.96 -11.18 6.15
CA ASP A 86 -10.75 -10.54 7.46
C ASP A 86 -9.67 -11.27 8.26
N TYR A 87 -9.63 -12.59 8.20
CA TYR A 87 -8.58 -13.40 8.82
C TYR A 87 -7.22 -13.15 8.18
N ASP A 88 -7.14 -13.11 6.84
CA ASP A 88 -5.91 -12.82 6.11
C ASP A 88 -5.33 -11.44 6.44
N ASP A 89 -6.20 -10.43 6.54
CA ASP A 89 -5.87 -9.05 6.89
C ASP A 89 -5.41 -8.95 8.35
N SER A 90 -6.12 -9.58 9.28
CA SER A 90 -5.73 -9.60 10.70
C SER A 90 -4.37 -10.30 10.90
N LEU A 91 -4.16 -11.45 10.25
CA LEU A 91 -2.87 -12.14 10.26
C LEU A 91 -1.74 -11.24 9.73
N ARG A 92 -1.99 -10.52 8.63
CA ARG A 92 -1.02 -9.57 8.07
C ARG A 92 -0.71 -8.43 9.05
N ASN A 93 -1.73 -7.85 9.68
CA ASN A 93 -1.57 -6.75 10.62
C ASN A 93 -0.79 -7.19 11.86
N VAL A 94 -1.13 -8.35 12.43
CA VAL A 94 -0.38 -8.94 13.54
C VAL A 94 1.07 -9.24 13.13
N LEU A 95 1.29 -9.75 11.91
CA LEU A 95 2.62 -10.09 11.42
C LEU A 95 3.53 -8.86 11.22
N LEU A 96 2.96 -7.72 10.82
CA LEU A 96 3.71 -6.47 10.64
C LEU A 96 4.36 -5.98 11.94
N ASP A 97 3.65 -6.13 13.06
CA ASP A 97 4.08 -5.64 14.38
C ASP A 97 4.69 -6.75 15.26
N ALA A 98 4.71 -8.00 14.79
CA ALA A 98 5.22 -9.15 15.54
C ALA A 98 6.73 -9.06 15.80
N ASP A 99 7.14 -9.50 16.99
CA ASP A 99 8.54 -9.78 17.29
C ASP A 99 9.06 -10.99 16.49
N GLU A 100 10.39 -11.14 16.42
CA GLU A 100 11.01 -12.18 15.58
C GLU A 100 10.68 -13.62 16.02
N GLU A 101 10.33 -13.85 17.29
CA GLU A 101 9.90 -15.18 17.76
C GLU A 101 8.45 -15.48 17.31
N SER A 102 7.58 -14.47 17.35
CA SER A 102 6.17 -14.57 16.98
C SER A 102 5.94 -14.64 15.45
N LYS A 103 6.83 -14.03 14.66
CA LYS A 103 6.70 -13.94 13.19
C LYS A 103 6.62 -15.28 12.50
N GLU A 104 7.46 -16.24 12.89
CA GLU A 104 7.44 -17.57 12.27
C GLU A 104 6.08 -18.22 12.49
N LYS A 105 5.58 -18.19 13.73
CA LYS A 105 4.28 -18.78 14.07
C LYS A 105 3.13 -18.12 13.30
N ILE A 106 3.00 -16.80 13.35
CA ILE A 106 1.89 -16.09 12.69
C ILE A 106 1.99 -16.17 11.17
N GLY A 107 3.20 -16.08 10.63
CA GLY A 107 3.45 -16.21 9.20
C GLY A 107 3.06 -17.59 8.67
N MET A 108 3.35 -18.67 9.42
CA MET A 108 2.92 -20.02 9.05
C MET A 108 1.39 -20.17 9.01
N LEU A 109 0.64 -19.53 9.93
CA LEU A 109 -0.83 -19.52 9.89
C LEU A 109 -1.34 -18.84 8.60
N LYS A 110 -0.72 -17.72 8.21
CA LYS A 110 -1.06 -17.01 6.97
C LYS A 110 -0.72 -17.82 5.73
N ILE A 111 0.43 -18.50 5.70
CA ILE A 111 0.80 -19.41 4.61
C ILE A 111 -0.21 -20.56 4.49
N GLU A 112 -0.65 -21.14 5.60
CA GLU A 112 -1.64 -22.22 5.64
C GLU A 112 -2.98 -21.75 5.06
N LEU A 113 -3.47 -20.59 5.49
CA LEU A 113 -4.67 -19.95 4.96
C LEU A 113 -4.57 -19.69 3.44
N LEU A 114 -3.49 -19.03 3.00
CA LEU A 114 -3.30 -18.70 1.59
C LEU A 114 -3.15 -19.96 0.73
N GLY A 115 -2.43 -20.98 1.22
CA GLY A 115 -2.27 -22.27 0.56
C GLY A 115 -3.61 -22.99 0.39
N PHE A 116 -4.45 -22.98 1.43
CA PHE A 116 -5.82 -23.49 1.33
C PHE A 116 -6.61 -22.73 0.27
N LEU A 117 -6.65 -21.40 0.32
CA LEU A 117 -7.41 -20.57 -0.62
C LEU A 117 -6.94 -20.72 -2.08
N ILE A 118 -5.63 -20.90 -2.31
CA ILE A 118 -5.06 -21.18 -3.64
C ILE A 118 -5.45 -22.57 -4.13
N SER A 119 -5.58 -23.55 -3.22
CA SER A 119 -5.95 -24.92 -3.58
C SER A 119 -7.44 -25.08 -3.92
N LEU A 120 -8.28 -24.15 -3.46
CA LEU A 120 -9.67 -24.05 -3.91
C LEU A 120 -9.69 -23.66 -5.39
N ASN A 121 -10.62 -24.23 -6.15
CA ASN A 121 -10.76 -24.04 -7.60
C ASN A 121 -11.39 -22.68 -7.91
N VAL A 122 -10.71 -21.58 -7.57
CA VAL A 122 -11.22 -20.22 -7.74
C VAL A 122 -11.33 -19.92 -9.23
N GLU A 123 -12.56 -19.68 -9.71
CA GLU A 123 -12.87 -19.45 -11.14
C GLU A 123 -12.25 -18.16 -11.73
N ASN A 124 -11.52 -17.37 -10.96
CA ASN A 124 -11.02 -16.06 -11.35
C ASN A 124 -9.49 -15.92 -11.16
N ASP A 125 -8.77 -15.78 -12.27
CA ASP A 125 -7.32 -15.58 -12.33
C ASP A 125 -6.82 -14.42 -11.46
N LEU A 126 -7.58 -13.31 -11.37
CA LEU A 126 -7.18 -12.14 -10.58
C LEU A 126 -7.13 -12.46 -9.08
N ASN A 127 -8.04 -13.31 -8.60
CA ASN A 127 -8.06 -13.72 -7.20
C ASN A 127 -6.85 -14.60 -6.87
N ILE A 128 -6.55 -15.60 -7.72
CA ILE A 128 -5.38 -16.47 -7.54
C ILE A 128 -4.08 -15.65 -7.60
N HIS A 129 -3.98 -14.70 -8.53
CA HIS A 129 -2.83 -13.80 -8.61
C HIS A 129 -2.63 -13.02 -7.30
N ASN A 130 -3.70 -12.45 -6.73
CA ASN A 130 -3.62 -11.69 -5.48
C ASN A 130 -3.22 -12.58 -4.29
N LEU A 131 -3.73 -13.80 -4.21
CA LEU A 131 -3.36 -14.76 -3.16
C LEU A 131 -1.88 -15.16 -3.25
N LYS A 132 -1.40 -15.49 -4.46
CA LYS A 132 0.01 -15.81 -4.69
C LYS A 132 0.94 -14.62 -4.39
N ARG A 133 0.50 -13.39 -4.68
CA ARG A 133 1.22 -12.17 -4.28
C ARG A 133 1.28 -12.03 -2.76
N SER A 134 0.14 -12.15 -2.07
CA SER A 134 0.07 -12.10 -0.60
C SER A 134 0.97 -13.18 0.05
N LEU A 135 1.06 -14.36 -0.58
CA LEU A 135 1.96 -15.43 -0.14
C LEU A 135 3.44 -15.02 -0.25
N ALA A 136 3.84 -14.43 -1.38
CA ALA A 136 5.19 -13.92 -1.56
C ALA A 136 5.55 -12.84 -0.53
N GLU A 137 4.67 -11.86 -0.33
CA GLU A 137 4.82 -10.79 0.67
C GLU A 137 4.94 -11.33 2.10
N THR A 138 4.21 -12.41 2.41
CA THR A 138 4.26 -13.05 3.73
C THR A 138 5.67 -13.56 4.06
N TYR A 139 6.39 -14.14 3.10
CA TYR A 139 7.78 -14.57 3.32
C TYR A 139 8.73 -13.40 3.61
N TYR A 140 8.54 -12.24 3.00
CA TYR A 140 9.30 -11.03 3.35
C TYR A 140 9.01 -10.58 4.78
N LEU A 141 7.74 -10.57 5.19
CA LEU A 141 7.34 -10.22 6.55
C LEU A 141 7.94 -11.20 7.60
N MET A 142 8.05 -12.48 7.24
CA MET A 142 8.66 -13.54 8.05
C MET A 142 10.19 -13.52 8.09
N GLY A 143 10.86 -12.60 7.40
CA GLY A 143 12.32 -12.56 7.41
C GLY A 143 13.00 -13.41 6.34
N GLN A 144 12.26 -13.95 5.36
CA GLN A 144 12.72 -14.93 4.37
C GLN A 144 12.63 -14.38 2.92
N PRO A 145 13.36 -13.30 2.60
CA PRO A 145 13.20 -12.60 1.33
C PRO A 145 13.58 -13.46 0.11
N GLU A 146 14.50 -14.43 0.25
CA GLU A 146 14.89 -15.32 -0.84
C GLU A 146 13.74 -16.23 -1.29
N VAL A 147 12.91 -16.68 -0.33
CA VAL A 147 11.73 -17.51 -0.62
C VAL A 147 10.62 -16.67 -1.23
N GLY A 148 10.35 -15.49 -0.65
CA GLY A 148 9.37 -14.55 -1.20
C GLY A 148 9.70 -14.12 -2.62
N GLU A 149 10.98 -13.88 -2.91
CA GLU A 149 11.48 -13.56 -4.25
C GLU A 149 11.21 -14.67 -5.27
N GLN A 150 11.41 -15.94 -4.89
CA GLN A 150 11.08 -17.06 -5.77
C GLN A 150 9.58 -17.11 -6.10
N HIS A 151 8.72 -16.84 -5.12
CA HIS A 151 7.28 -16.75 -5.35
C HIS A 151 6.90 -15.59 -6.26
N PHE A 152 7.52 -14.41 -6.11
CA PHE A 152 7.29 -13.29 -7.02
C PHE A 152 7.77 -13.57 -8.44
N ILE A 153 8.94 -14.19 -8.60
CA ILE A 153 9.45 -14.58 -9.92
C ILE A 153 8.47 -15.55 -10.59
N GLN A 154 8.02 -16.59 -9.87
CA GLN A 154 7.03 -17.52 -10.40
C GLN A 154 5.70 -16.84 -10.73
N LEU A 155 5.22 -15.94 -9.86
CA LEU A 155 4.00 -15.17 -10.10
C LEU A 155 4.10 -14.35 -11.39
N ILE A 156 5.23 -13.69 -11.61
CA ILE A 156 5.50 -12.90 -12.81
C ILE A 156 5.61 -13.83 -14.04
N ASP A 157 6.21 -15.01 -13.91
CA ASP A 157 6.30 -15.95 -15.03
C ASP A 157 4.91 -16.51 -15.41
N ASP A 158 4.04 -16.76 -14.41
CA ASP A 158 2.66 -17.22 -14.61
C ASP A 158 1.75 -16.12 -15.19
N TYR A 159 1.92 -14.87 -14.76
CA TYR A 159 1.07 -13.73 -15.13
C TYR A 159 1.91 -12.54 -15.61
N PRO A 160 2.62 -12.67 -16.74
CA PRO A 160 3.70 -11.76 -17.06
C PRO A 160 3.24 -10.39 -17.54
N ASP A 161 1.95 -10.26 -17.88
CA ASP A 161 1.30 -9.00 -18.26
C ASP A 161 0.49 -8.38 -17.11
N ASN A 162 0.50 -8.99 -15.92
CA ASN A 162 -0.10 -8.41 -14.72
C ASN A 162 0.90 -7.51 -13.99
N GLU A 163 0.64 -6.22 -14.00
CA GLU A 163 1.47 -5.20 -13.37
C GLU A 163 1.65 -5.38 -11.84
N TRP A 164 0.67 -5.96 -11.15
CA TRP A 164 0.70 -6.09 -9.68
C TRP A 164 1.75 -7.11 -9.19
N GLY A 165 2.14 -8.08 -10.01
CA GLY A 165 3.25 -8.97 -9.69
C GLY A 165 4.57 -8.21 -9.61
N TYR A 166 4.81 -7.29 -10.56
CA TYR A 166 6.01 -6.45 -10.57
C TYR A 166 5.96 -5.36 -9.50
N ILE A 167 4.80 -4.73 -9.29
CA ILE A 167 4.63 -3.69 -8.27
C ILE A 167 4.89 -4.28 -6.89
N GLY A 168 4.18 -5.35 -6.52
CA GLY A 168 4.35 -6.01 -5.23
C GLY A 168 5.80 -6.43 -5.00
N TYR A 169 6.43 -7.07 -6.00
CA TYR A 169 7.82 -7.49 -5.88
C TYR A 169 8.77 -6.31 -5.71
N SER A 170 8.55 -5.20 -6.44
CA SER A 170 9.39 -4.01 -6.30
C SER A 170 9.22 -3.35 -4.94
N ASP A 171 7.99 -3.27 -4.43
CA ASP A 171 7.63 -2.54 -3.22
C ASP A 171 8.36 -3.08 -1.99
N GLU A 172 8.63 -4.39 -1.97
CA GLU A 172 9.46 -5.06 -0.97
C GLU A 172 10.89 -4.54 -0.86
N TYR A 173 11.37 -3.71 -1.81
CA TYR A 173 12.73 -3.15 -1.80
C TYR A 173 12.79 -1.63 -1.62
N TRP A 174 11.68 -0.90 -1.55
CA TRP A 174 11.76 0.57 -1.43
C TRP A 174 10.65 1.21 -0.59
N MET A 175 9.49 0.59 -0.46
CA MET A 175 8.36 1.14 0.29
C MET A 175 8.66 1.27 1.78
N GLY A 176 8.06 2.25 2.46
CA GLY A 176 8.39 2.62 3.85
C GLY A 176 8.46 1.45 4.84
N TYR A 177 7.61 0.43 4.68
CA TYR A 177 7.57 -0.76 5.53
C TYR A 177 8.70 -1.76 5.26
N SER A 178 9.34 -1.72 4.10
CA SER A 178 10.36 -2.69 3.70
C SER A 178 11.62 -2.55 4.55
N LYS A 179 12.07 -3.69 5.10
CA LYS A 179 13.36 -3.86 5.77
C LYS A 179 14.52 -4.08 4.78
N TYR A 180 14.23 -4.37 3.51
CA TYR A 180 15.19 -4.86 2.52
C TYR A 180 15.50 -3.80 1.46
N LYS A 181 15.87 -2.59 1.87
CA LYS A 181 16.04 -1.47 0.93
C LYS A 181 17.07 -1.77 -0.16
N ASP A 182 16.62 -1.83 -1.41
CA ASP A 182 17.43 -1.91 -2.62
C ASP A 182 16.72 -1.18 -3.78
N PHE A 183 16.94 0.13 -3.86
CA PHE A 183 16.30 0.98 -4.86
C PHE A 183 16.68 0.60 -6.29
N ASP A 184 17.88 0.05 -6.51
CA ASP A 184 18.33 -0.33 -7.84
C ASP A 184 17.66 -1.64 -8.28
N LYS A 185 17.43 -2.58 -7.35
CA LYS A 185 16.63 -3.77 -7.60
C LYS A 185 15.17 -3.43 -7.87
N ALA A 186 14.55 -2.58 -7.02
CA ALA A 186 13.19 -2.09 -7.25
C ALA A 186 13.05 -1.45 -8.64
N PHE A 187 14.02 -0.60 -9.03
CA PHE A 187 14.04 0.04 -10.34
C PHE A 187 14.15 -0.99 -11.46
N LYS A 188 15.02 -2.00 -11.34
CA LYS A 188 15.15 -3.06 -12.35
C LYS A 188 13.85 -3.84 -12.54
N ILE A 189 13.14 -4.16 -11.46
CA ILE A 189 11.86 -4.89 -11.51
C ILE A 189 10.80 -4.04 -12.24
N LEU A 190 10.59 -2.79 -11.83
CA LEU A 190 9.60 -1.91 -12.45
C LEU A 190 9.98 -1.54 -13.89
N ASN A 191 11.26 -1.32 -14.18
CA ASN A 191 11.73 -1.04 -15.54
C ASN A 191 11.56 -2.27 -16.45
N LYS A 192 11.65 -3.50 -15.92
CA LYS A 192 11.30 -4.71 -16.68
C LYS A 192 9.80 -4.69 -17.06
N ALA A 193 8.93 -4.36 -16.12
CA ALA A 193 7.49 -4.21 -16.38
C ALA A 193 7.22 -3.12 -17.42
N TYR A 194 7.83 -1.95 -17.28
CA TYR A 194 7.68 -0.79 -18.17
C TYR A 194 8.17 -1.04 -19.60
N ASN A 195 9.21 -1.86 -19.79
CA ASN A 195 9.66 -2.21 -21.14
C ASN A 195 8.83 -3.34 -21.77
N ARG A 196 8.01 -4.01 -20.97
CA ARG A 196 7.10 -5.06 -21.43
C ARG A 196 5.71 -4.50 -21.74
N LEU A 197 5.17 -3.73 -20.81
CA LEU A 197 3.89 -3.04 -20.89
C LEU A 197 4.17 -1.62 -21.37
N SER A 198 3.58 -1.19 -22.48
CA SER A 198 3.74 0.20 -22.92
C SER A 198 3.09 1.18 -21.93
N ILE A 199 3.51 2.44 -21.89
CA ILE A 199 2.92 3.47 -21.00
C ILE A 199 1.40 3.57 -21.20
N ILE A 200 0.94 3.45 -22.45
CA ILE A 200 -0.49 3.49 -22.80
C ILE A 200 -1.23 2.31 -22.16
N GLU A 201 -0.55 1.20 -21.93
CA GLU A 201 -1.10 -0.02 -21.33
C GLU A 201 -1.01 -0.03 -19.80
N SER A 202 -0.13 0.76 -19.17
CA SER A 202 -0.01 0.80 -17.70
C SER A 202 0.51 2.13 -17.15
N ASP A 203 -0.38 3.10 -16.95
CA ASP A 203 -0.09 4.35 -16.25
C ASP A 203 0.43 4.08 -14.81
N ILE A 204 0.00 2.99 -14.18
CA ILE A 204 0.34 2.62 -12.80
C ILE A 204 1.82 2.30 -12.65
N ILE A 205 2.44 1.62 -13.61
CA ILE A 205 3.89 1.33 -13.56
C ILE A 205 4.71 2.62 -13.68
N ALA A 206 4.28 3.56 -14.53
CA ALA A 206 4.94 4.85 -14.68
C ALA A 206 4.84 5.70 -13.39
N GLU A 207 3.67 5.68 -12.73
CA GLU A 207 3.49 6.31 -11.41
C GLU A 207 4.41 5.67 -10.36
N ARG A 208 4.45 4.33 -10.29
CA ARG A 208 5.28 3.60 -9.31
C ARG A 208 6.78 3.87 -9.50
N LEU A 209 7.26 3.93 -10.75
CA LEU A 209 8.64 4.32 -11.08
C LEU A 209 8.94 5.76 -10.62
N THR A 210 7.99 6.67 -10.83
CA THR A 210 8.14 8.07 -10.43
C THR A 210 8.27 8.18 -8.91
N ASP A 211 7.41 7.49 -8.15
CA ASP A 211 7.46 7.49 -6.69
C ASP A 211 8.78 6.91 -6.16
N LEU A 212 9.24 5.78 -6.72
CA LEU A 212 10.53 5.18 -6.38
C LEU A 212 11.67 6.19 -6.56
N MET A 213 11.71 6.91 -7.70
CA MET A 213 12.75 7.90 -7.97
C MET A 213 12.69 9.09 -7.00
N ILE A 214 11.49 9.55 -6.64
CA ILE A 214 11.31 10.62 -5.65
C ILE A 214 11.85 10.18 -4.29
N VAL A 215 11.49 8.98 -3.83
CA VAL A 215 11.97 8.45 -2.53
C VAL A 215 13.49 8.28 -2.55
N LYS A 216 14.06 7.70 -3.61
CA LYS A 216 15.51 7.55 -3.77
C LYS A 216 16.21 8.91 -3.67
N LYS A 217 15.73 9.93 -4.40
CA LYS A 217 16.31 11.28 -4.37
C LYS A 217 16.18 11.97 -3.01
N LYS A 218 15.06 11.76 -2.31
CA LYS A 218 14.88 12.27 -0.95
C LYS A 218 15.89 11.66 0.01
N MET A 219 16.11 10.34 -0.06
CA MET A 219 17.10 9.66 0.77
C MET A 219 18.54 10.10 0.47
N GLU A 220 18.89 10.26 -0.81
CA GLU A 220 20.18 10.82 -1.23
C GLU A 220 20.41 12.22 -0.64
N LEU A 221 19.38 13.07 -0.65
CA LEU A 221 19.44 14.42 -0.08
C LEU A 221 19.55 14.40 1.45
N GLU A 222 18.81 13.53 2.14
CA GLU A 222 18.89 13.35 3.59
C GLU A 222 20.28 12.88 4.02
N ASN A 223 20.86 11.91 3.31
CA ASN A 223 22.22 11.43 3.55
C ASN A 223 23.26 12.53 3.33
N PHE A 224 23.10 13.32 2.26
CA PHE A 224 23.97 14.46 2.00
C PHE A 224 23.89 15.49 3.14
N ASN A 225 22.68 15.85 3.58
CA ASN A 225 22.47 16.79 4.69
C ASN A 225 23.02 16.25 6.02
N ALA A 226 23.02 14.93 6.21
CA ALA A 226 23.55 14.29 7.40
C ALA A 226 25.09 14.31 7.45
N THR A 227 25.80 14.66 6.38
CA THR A 227 27.27 14.71 6.37
C THR A 227 27.81 15.83 7.26
N GLU A 228 28.94 15.56 7.92
CA GLU A 228 29.63 16.55 8.76
C GLU A 228 30.07 17.78 7.94
N ALA A 229 30.43 17.58 6.68
CA ALA A 229 30.74 18.64 5.73
C ALA A 229 29.55 19.60 5.52
N PHE A 230 28.33 19.07 5.35
CA PHE A 230 27.13 19.90 5.23
C PHE A 230 26.79 20.64 6.52
N ARG A 231 26.85 19.95 7.68
CA ARG A 231 26.57 20.57 8.99
C ARG A 231 27.54 21.72 9.28
N ASN A 232 28.83 21.51 9.04
CA ASN A 232 29.86 22.53 9.20
C ASN A 232 29.65 23.69 8.21
N TRP A 233 29.22 23.41 6.98
CA TRP A 233 28.92 24.46 6.01
C TRP A 233 27.72 25.32 6.43
N THR A 234 26.62 24.72 6.94
CA THR A 234 25.44 25.47 7.43
C THR A 234 25.71 26.27 8.70
N GLN A 235 26.79 25.98 9.43
CA GLN A 235 27.21 26.74 10.61
C GLN A 235 27.80 28.11 10.24
N PHE A 236 28.30 28.28 9.01
CA PHE A 236 29.00 29.49 8.57
C PHE A 236 28.36 30.17 7.35
N ASN A 237 27.30 29.61 6.76
CA ASN A 237 26.61 30.16 5.58
C ASN A 237 25.09 30.03 5.70
N ASP A 238 24.36 31.12 5.45
CA ASP A 238 22.88 31.20 5.48
C ASP A 238 22.20 30.77 4.16
N GLU A 239 22.97 30.57 3.09
CA GLU A 239 22.45 30.11 1.79
C GLU A 239 22.30 28.58 1.80
N ARG A 240 21.74 27.93 0.75
CA ARG A 240 21.81 26.45 0.63
C ARG A 240 23.08 26.06 -0.14
N PRO A 241 23.84 25.02 0.25
CA PRO A 241 25.04 24.67 -0.49
C PRO A 241 24.64 24.08 -1.83
N ILE A 242 25.28 24.56 -2.89
CA ILE A 242 25.21 23.91 -4.19
C ILE A 242 26.04 22.63 -4.07
N ILE A 243 25.38 21.49 -4.01
CA ILE A 243 26.02 20.18 -4.03
C ILE A 243 26.68 20.03 -5.41
N PRO A 244 28.01 19.94 -5.53
CA PRO A 244 28.69 19.97 -6.82
C PRO A 244 28.22 18.85 -7.77
N GLU A 245 27.92 17.68 -7.22
CA GLU A 245 27.42 16.50 -7.97
C GLU A 245 25.99 16.71 -8.51
N TYR A 246 25.16 17.51 -7.83
CA TYR A 246 23.82 17.86 -8.28
C TYR A 246 23.74 19.24 -8.93
N ALA A 247 24.85 19.98 -9.02
CA ALA A 247 24.87 21.31 -9.64
C ALA A 247 24.35 21.24 -11.08
N VAL A 248 24.74 20.19 -11.82
CA VAL A 248 24.27 19.92 -13.18
C VAL A 248 22.78 19.58 -13.20
N LEU A 249 22.30 18.74 -12.29
CA LEU A 249 20.88 18.37 -12.20
C LEU A 249 20.01 19.56 -11.80
N TYR A 250 20.44 20.36 -10.82
CA TYR A 250 19.75 21.59 -10.41
C TYR A 250 19.73 22.62 -11.53
N GLN A 251 20.84 22.77 -12.27
CA GLN A 251 20.87 23.65 -13.45
C GLN A 251 19.92 23.14 -14.52
N GLN A 252 19.89 21.85 -14.82
CA GLN A 252 18.96 21.25 -15.79
C GLN A 252 17.49 21.42 -15.39
N LEU A 253 17.15 21.21 -14.11
CA LEU A 253 15.79 21.40 -13.61
C LEU A 253 15.39 22.88 -13.58
N PHE A 254 16.34 23.78 -13.27
CA PHE A 254 16.15 25.22 -13.32
C PHE A 254 15.94 25.70 -14.77
N ASP A 255 16.77 25.25 -15.71
CA ASP A 255 16.66 25.55 -17.14
C ASP A 255 15.33 25.03 -17.71
N ALA A 256 14.94 23.79 -17.37
CA ALA A 256 13.66 23.22 -17.76
C ALA A 256 12.45 23.98 -17.16
N ARG A 257 12.61 24.55 -15.95
CA ARG A 257 11.61 25.40 -15.32
C ARG A 257 11.52 26.76 -16.00
N GLU A 258 12.65 27.39 -16.32
CA GLU A 258 12.72 28.66 -17.05
C GLU A 258 12.16 28.52 -18.47
N GLU A 259 12.43 27.40 -19.14
CA GLU A 259 11.86 27.07 -20.44
C GLU A 259 10.33 26.92 -20.39
N ARG A 260 9.79 26.27 -19.35
CA ARG A 260 8.35 26.17 -19.09
C ARG A 260 7.71 27.52 -18.72
N LEU A 261 8.46 28.42 -18.10
CA LEU A 261 7.98 29.74 -17.65
C LEU A 261 8.08 30.83 -18.72
N GLY A 262 8.69 30.54 -19.87
CA GLY A 262 8.48 31.25 -21.13
C GLY A 262 8.44 32.77 -21.04
N LYS A 263 9.59 33.42 -20.83
CA LYS A 263 9.80 34.78 -21.36
C LYS A 263 10.59 34.71 -22.67
N PRO A 264 10.27 35.55 -23.66
CA PRO A 264 10.80 35.41 -25.01
C PRO A 264 12.30 35.75 -25.06
N LYS A 265 13.01 35.10 -25.99
CA LYS A 265 14.42 35.34 -26.32
C LYS A 265 14.70 36.83 -26.57
N GLY A 266 15.37 37.48 -25.60
CA GLY A 266 15.99 38.79 -25.76
C GLY A 266 17.50 38.63 -25.90
N LYS A 267 18.04 39.11 -27.02
CA LYS A 267 19.46 39.06 -27.39
C LYS A 267 20.36 39.65 -26.31
N VAL A 268 21.53 39.02 -26.15
CA VAL A 268 22.69 39.56 -25.42
C VAL A 268 23.07 40.91 -26.03
N ALA A 269 23.04 41.96 -25.21
CA ALA A 269 23.72 43.22 -25.48
C ALA A 269 24.47 43.63 -24.21
N ALA A 270 25.75 43.97 -24.40
CA ALA A 270 26.68 44.32 -23.35
C ALA A 270 26.40 45.70 -22.74
N ASN A 271 26.79 45.81 -21.47
CA ASN A 271 27.21 46.99 -20.71
C ASN A 271 26.22 48.10 -20.27
N ASP A 272 26.50 48.52 -19.02
CA ASP A 272 26.31 49.82 -18.37
C ASP A 272 25.03 50.10 -17.54
N GLY A 273 25.21 50.11 -16.20
CA GLY A 273 24.79 51.20 -15.32
C GLY A 273 23.34 51.25 -14.78
N PHE A 274 23.21 51.06 -13.45
CA PHE A 274 22.21 51.63 -12.51
C PHE A 274 20.71 51.59 -12.86
N ASN A 275 19.90 50.80 -12.13
CA ASN A 275 19.10 51.25 -10.97
C ASN A 275 18.09 50.15 -10.54
N GLN A 276 18.11 49.77 -9.27
CA GLN A 276 17.08 48.91 -8.68
C GLN A 276 15.79 49.71 -8.46
N GLN A 277 14.64 49.17 -8.88
CA GLN A 277 13.36 49.55 -8.29
C GLN A 277 12.81 48.40 -7.44
N PRO A 278 12.29 48.68 -6.23
CA PRO A 278 11.84 47.66 -5.30
C PRO A 278 10.57 46.96 -5.80
N LEU A 279 10.56 45.63 -5.72
CA LEU A 279 9.38 44.80 -5.90
C LEU A 279 8.30 45.20 -4.89
N VAL A 280 7.23 45.82 -5.36
CA VAL A 280 6.02 46.07 -4.55
C VAL A 280 5.38 44.73 -4.24
N LYS A 281 5.40 44.32 -2.96
CA LYS A 281 4.66 43.14 -2.48
C LYS A 281 3.16 43.37 -2.73
N GLU A 282 2.53 42.48 -3.51
CA GLU A 282 1.09 42.47 -3.66
C GLU A 282 0.42 42.27 -2.28
N LYS A 283 -0.57 43.11 -1.99
CA LYS A 283 -1.30 43.11 -0.73
C LYS A 283 -2.18 41.87 -0.67
N LYS A 284 -1.78 40.88 0.14
CA LYS A 284 -2.62 39.68 0.38
C LYS A 284 -3.94 40.09 1.00
N ILE A 285 -5.05 39.75 0.33
CA ILE A 285 -6.39 40.05 0.81
C ILE A 285 -6.71 39.27 2.10
N GLY A 286 -7.23 39.97 3.10
CA GLY A 286 -7.58 39.34 4.37
C GLY A 286 -8.81 38.43 4.23
N ARG A 287 -8.81 37.24 4.86
CA ARG A 287 -9.95 36.28 4.83
C ARG A 287 -11.32 36.90 5.20
N ASN A 288 -11.34 37.97 5.98
CA ASN A 288 -12.56 38.67 6.40
C ASN A 288 -12.87 39.94 5.59
N GLU A 289 -12.03 40.36 4.66
CA GLU A 289 -12.25 41.54 3.80
C GLU A 289 -13.29 41.26 2.71
N PRO A 290 -13.92 42.30 2.12
CA PRO A 290 -14.84 42.15 1.00
C PRO A 290 -14.18 41.41 -0.17
N CYS A 291 -14.88 40.46 -0.75
CA CYS A 291 -14.36 39.65 -1.83
C CYS A 291 -14.22 40.49 -3.11
N PRO A 292 -13.07 40.44 -3.82
CA PRO A 292 -12.78 41.34 -4.94
C PRO A 292 -13.58 40.97 -6.20
N CYS A 293 -14.30 39.85 -6.19
CA CYS A 293 -15.24 39.47 -7.25
C CYS A 293 -16.54 40.30 -7.25
N GLY A 294 -16.69 41.27 -6.35
CA GLY A 294 -17.86 42.16 -6.31
C GLY A 294 -19.12 41.54 -5.69
N SER A 295 -19.04 40.35 -5.09
CA SER A 295 -20.19 39.65 -4.52
C SER A 295 -20.77 40.27 -3.23
N GLY A 296 -20.10 41.27 -2.66
CA GLY A 296 -20.46 41.87 -1.37
C GLY A 296 -20.20 40.97 -0.13
N LYS A 297 -19.73 39.73 -0.32
CA LYS A 297 -19.44 38.78 0.77
C LYS A 297 -17.98 38.87 1.23
N LYS A 298 -17.67 38.40 2.45
CA LYS A 298 -16.29 38.26 2.95
C LYS A 298 -15.52 37.19 2.15
N TYR A 299 -14.22 37.40 1.90
CA TYR A 299 -13.39 36.53 1.04
C TYR A 299 -13.49 35.04 1.40
N LYS A 300 -13.37 34.66 2.69
CA LYS A 300 -13.48 33.27 3.15
C LYS A 300 -14.84 32.59 2.92
N LYS A 301 -15.89 33.37 2.64
CA LYS A 301 -17.25 32.86 2.36
C LYS A 301 -17.59 32.92 0.87
N CYS A 302 -16.64 33.30 0.01
CA CYS A 302 -16.80 33.40 -1.43
C CYS A 302 -15.62 32.73 -2.15
N CYS A 303 -14.67 33.49 -2.71
CA CYS A 303 -13.55 32.93 -3.48
C CYS A 303 -12.46 32.25 -2.63
N GLY A 304 -12.46 32.46 -1.31
CA GLY A 304 -11.51 31.85 -0.37
C GLY A 304 -12.06 30.65 0.41
N LYS A 305 -13.01 29.92 -0.17
CA LYS A 305 -13.43 28.60 0.33
C LYS A 305 -12.36 27.55 0.02
#